data_AF-A0A954MDQ6-F1
#
_entry.id   AF-A0A954MDQ6-F1
#
_cell.length_a   1.000
_cell.length_b   1.000
_cell.length_c   1.000
_cell.angle_alpha   90.00
_cell.angle_beta   90.00
_cell.angle_gamma   90.00
#
_symmetry.space_group_name_H-M   'P 1'
#
loop_
_entity.id
_entity.type
_entity.pdbx_description
1 polymer ?
#
loop_
_entity_poly.entity_id
_entity_poly.type
_entity_poly.pdbx_seq_one_letter_code
_entity_poly.pdbx_strand_id
1 'polypeptide(L)'
;MHSTSNVRLVNEQRCRVRELNGFHKTHRVPTENNDHTQRFVAKIAHADIGEDLDVRFADFRKHLGLKRIDLNVSAPISGEGKISTPDFEYVVSVRLDDDPADAVWRREIRNFEEAAPLLTPQFAAVFGKLFDAVEMDTDAQIDVEALIDTVEENESSEILINYDRTATWCDLSIKGVPAVMSVRSEQILLRALQPMTPASLLKSFLNLQSQVMSINPGLPE
;
A
#
# COMPACT_ATOMS: atom_id res chain seq x y z
N MET A 1 -14.89 10.62 -13.98
CA MET A 1 -13.66 10.95 -13.23
C MET A 1 -13.80 10.20 -11.92
N HIS A 2 -13.13 9.07 -11.78
CA HIS A 2 -13.17 8.28 -10.54
C HIS A 2 -12.29 9.00 -9.52
N SER A 3 -12.85 9.36 -8.38
CA SER A 3 -12.11 10.00 -7.28
C SER A 3 -11.29 8.93 -6.59
N THR A 4 -9.96 9.03 -6.64
CA THR A 4 -9.06 8.02 -6.04
C THR A 4 -8.63 8.36 -4.60
N SER A 5 -9.42 9.19 -3.90
CA SER A 5 -9.03 9.81 -2.63
C SER A 5 -8.68 8.84 -1.49
N ASN A 6 -9.07 7.56 -1.57
CA ASN A 6 -8.73 6.51 -0.60
C ASN A 6 -7.81 5.41 -1.14
N VAL A 7 -7.33 5.52 -2.38
CA VAL A 7 -6.47 4.51 -3.01
C VAL A 7 -5.00 4.79 -2.68
N ARG A 8 -4.24 3.73 -2.38
CA ARG A 8 -2.81 3.79 -2.07
C ARG A 8 -2.05 2.71 -2.81
N LEU A 9 -0.88 3.05 -3.36
CA LEU A 9 0.11 2.03 -3.75
C LEU A 9 0.96 1.71 -2.53
N VAL A 10 1.17 0.43 -2.24
CA VAL A 10 1.77 -0.01 -0.99
C VAL A 10 2.84 -1.07 -1.23
N ASN A 11 3.88 -1.03 -0.41
CA ASN A 11 4.80 -2.13 -0.18
C ASN A 11 5.10 -2.25 1.31
N GLU A 12 5.17 -3.49 1.77
CA GLU A 12 5.63 -3.83 3.11
C GLU A 12 6.84 -4.77 3.06
N GLN A 13 7.83 -4.49 3.90
CA GLN A 13 9.02 -5.32 4.04
C GLN A 13 9.35 -5.52 5.51
N ARG A 14 9.47 -6.78 5.92
CA ARG A 14 9.87 -7.13 7.29
C ARG A 14 11.39 -7.18 7.43
N CYS A 15 11.87 -6.76 8.59
CA CYS A 15 13.27 -6.88 9.02
C CYS A 15 13.31 -7.16 10.52
N ARG A 16 14.46 -7.62 11.05
CA ARG A 16 14.61 -7.72 12.51
C ARG A 16 14.79 -6.32 13.08
N VAL A 17 14.25 -6.04 14.28
CA VAL A 17 14.46 -4.76 14.98
C VAL A 17 15.95 -4.44 15.16
N ARG A 18 16.79 -5.47 15.35
CA ARG A 18 18.24 -5.32 15.49
C ARG A 18 19.00 -4.91 14.22
N GLU A 19 18.33 -4.95 13.07
CA GLU A 19 18.89 -4.59 11.76
C GLU A 19 18.69 -3.11 11.43
N LEU A 20 17.88 -2.38 12.21
CA LEU A 20 17.70 -0.93 12.07
C LEU A 20 18.98 -0.18 12.47
N ASN A 21 19.35 0.86 11.72
CA ASN A 21 20.63 1.55 11.88
C ASN A 21 20.83 2.15 13.28
N GLY A 22 19.76 2.59 13.95
CA GLY A 22 19.82 3.11 15.32
C GLY A 22 19.88 2.06 16.44
N PHE A 23 19.86 0.76 16.12
CA PHE A 23 19.95 -0.29 17.13
C PHE A 23 21.40 -0.48 17.60
N HIS A 24 21.63 -0.40 18.92
CA HIS A 24 22.95 -0.57 19.54
C HIS A 24 23.00 -1.82 20.41
N LYS A 25 24.20 -2.37 20.64
CA LYS A 25 24.42 -3.59 21.44
C LYS A 25 23.87 -3.52 22.87
N THR A 26 23.69 -2.32 23.41
CA THR A 26 23.11 -2.08 24.75
C THR A 26 21.59 -2.12 24.76
N HIS A 27 20.94 -2.00 23.61
CA HIS A 27 19.49 -2.11 23.48
C HIS A 27 19.05 -3.56 23.61
N ARG A 28 17.82 -3.74 24.07
CA ARG A 28 17.15 -5.04 24.07
C ARG A 28 16.16 -5.09 22.92
N VAL A 29 16.06 -6.25 22.28
CA VAL A 29 14.99 -6.51 21.31
C VAL A 29 13.66 -6.54 22.08
N PRO A 30 12.61 -5.85 21.60
CA PRO A 30 11.31 -5.88 22.25
C PRO A 30 10.74 -7.31 22.30
N THR A 31 10.00 -7.59 23.37
CA THR A 31 9.29 -8.85 23.57
C THR A 31 7.77 -8.66 23.58
N GLU A 32 7.32 -7.43 23.39
CA GLU A 32 5.91 -7.03 23.35
C GLU A 32 5.73 -5.83 22.40
N ASN A 33 4.56 -5.73 21.79
CA ASN A 33 4.17 -4.61 20.95
C ASN A 33 3.24 -3.68 21.75
N ASN A 34 3.78 -2.56 22.24
CA ASN A 34 3.05 -1.52 22.97
C ASN A 34 3.60 -0.13 22.65
N ASP A 35 2.94 0.93 23.15
CA ASP A 35 3.34 2.32 22.89
C ASP A 35 4.80 2.61 23.22
N HIS A 36 5.35 2.00 24.27
CA HIS A 36 6.74 2.21 24.67
C HIS A 36 7.70 1.58 23.66
N THR A 37 7.47 0.32 23.28
CA THR A 37 8.32 -0.40 22.33
C THR A 37 8.17 0.16 20.90
N GLN A 38 6.99 0.63 20.53
CA GLN A 38 6.77 1.36 19.28
C GLN A 38 7.56 2.67 19.23
N ARG A 39 7.54 3.49 20.30
CA ARG A 39 8.37 4.72 20.38
C ARG A 39 9.86 4.41 20.32
N PHE A 40 10.29 3.30 20.92
CA PHE A 40 11.67 2.84 20.82
C PHE A 40 12.04 2.51 19.36
N VAL A 41 11.24 1.71 18.65
CA VAL A 41 11.45 1.37 17.23
C VAL A 41 11.45 2.63 16.35
N ALA A 42 10.46 3.50 16.53
CA ALA A 42 10.38 4.79 15.85
C ALA A 42 11.66 5.62 16.01
N LYS A 43 12.26 5.64 17.21
CA LYS A 43 13.48 6.37 17.48
C LYS A 43 14.69 5.76 16.75
N ILE A 44 14.85 4.44 16.80
CA ILE A 44 16.02 3.78 16.19
C ILE A 44 15.94 3.72 14.67
N ALA A 45 14.73 3.77 14.09
CA ALA A 45 14.51 3.83 12.64
C ALA A 45 14.68 5.24 12.04
N HIS A 46 14.89 6.27 12.86
CA HIS A 46 14.90 7.67 12.39
C HIS A 46 15.94 7.92 11.29
N ALA A 47 17.14 7.35 11.42
CA ALA A 47 18.18 7.50 10.41
C ALA A 47 17.79 6.78 9.11
N ASP A 48 17.30 5.54 9.22
CA ASP A 48 16.90 4.75 8.07
C ASP A 48 15.77 5.43 7.26
N ILE A 49 14.76 6.01 7.95
CA ILE A 49 13.67 6.76 7.31
C ILE A 49 14.22 8.00 6.60
N GLY A 50 15.15 8.72 7.24
CA GLY A 50 15.78 9.90 6.64
C GLY A 50 16.53 9.57 5.34
N GLU A 51 17.28 8.47 5.33
CA GLU A 51 17.99 7.99 4.14
C GLU A 51 17.03 7.61 3.00
N ASP A 52 15.92 6.94 3.30
CA ASP A 52 14.89 6.60 2.33
C ASP A 52 14.28 7.88 1.70
N LEU A 53 13.95 8.88 2.53
CA LEU A 53 13.45 10.18 2.06
C LEU A 53 14.47 10.93 1.19
N ASP A 54 15.75 10.93 1.55
CA ASP A 54 16.81 11.60 0.78
C ASP A 54 16.97 11.00 -0.63
N VAL A 55 16.93 9.66 -0.72
CA VAL A 55 16.92 8.95 -2.01
C VAL A 55 15.71 9.37 -2.84
N ARG A 56 14.51 9.36 -2.23
CA ARG A 56 13.26 9.67 -2.95
C ARG A 56 13.19 11.13 -3.38
N PHE A 57 13.65 12.05 -2.55
CA PHE A 57 13.76 13.47 -2.91
C PHE A 57 14.66 13.66 -4.13
N ALA A 58 15.82 12.99 -4.17
CA ALA A 58 16.73 13.06 -5.31
C ALA A 58 16.10 12.46 -6.58
N ASP A 59 15.44 11.30 -6.47
CA ASP A 59 14.79 10.65 -7.59
C ASP A 59 13.63 11.48 -8.15
N PHE A 60 12.80 12.09 -7.29
CA PHE A 60 11.67 12.91 -7.71
C PHE A 60 12.14 14.11 -8.53
N ARG A 61 13.21 14.78 -8.09
CA ARG A 61 13.80 15.89 -8.85
C ARG A 61 14.37 15.43 -10.19
N LYS A 62 15.06 14.29 -10.20
CA LYS A 62 15.76 13.78 -11.38
C LYS A 62 14.81 13.22 -12.43
N HIS A 63 13.80 12.47 -12.02
CA HIS A 63 12.96 11.67 -12.91
C HIS A 63 11.58 12.28 -13.13
N LEU A 64 10.99 12.93 -12.13
CA LEU A 64 9.69 13.61 -12.26
C LEU A 64 9.84 15.10 -12.62
N GLY A 65 11.05 15.66 -12.51
CA GLY A 65 11.32 17.07 -12.81
C GLY A 65 10.77 18.05 -11.76
N LEU A 66 10.36 17.54 -10.59
CA LEU A 66 9.88 18.37 -9.48
C LEU A 66 11.00 19.29 -8.97
N LYS A 67 10.67 20.55 -8.69
CA LYS A 67 11.60 21.52 -8.13
C LYS A 67 11.59 21.43 -6.61
N ARG A 68 12.62 21.98 -5.97
CA ARG A 68 12.69 22.05 -4.48
C ARG A 68 11.48 22.77 -3.86
N ILE A 69 10.83 23.68 -4.57
CA ILE A 69 9.62 24.37 -4.08
C ILE A 69 8.38 23.47 -4.16
N ASP A 70 8.38 22.45 -5.00
CA ASP A 70 7.27 21.50 -5.18
C ASP A 70 7.35 20.34 -4.17
N LEU A 71 8.41 20.29 -3.35
CA LEU A 71 8.71 19.17 -2.46
C LEU A 71 8.74 19.66 -1.01
N ASN A 72 7.79 19.18 -0.22
CA ASN A 72 7.78 19.39 1.23
C ASN A 72 8.15 18.08 1.93
N VAL A 73 9.35 18.02 2.51
CA VAL A 73 9.87 16.84 3.22
C VAL A 73 9.67 17.03 4.72
N SER A 74 9.00 16.08 5.38
CA SER A 74 8.91 16.09 6.84
C SER A 74 10.15 15.46 7.46
N ALA A 75 10.53 15.93 8.65
CA ALA A 75 11.42 15.15 9.50
C ALA A 75 10.72 13.84 9.91
N PRO A 76 11.47 12.74 10.13
CA PRO A 76 10.90 11.53 10.70
C PRO A 76 10.35 11.77 12.10
N ILE A 77 9.07 11.50 12.31
CA ILE A 77 8.37 11.66 13.60
C ILE A 77 7.57 10.40 13.86
N SER A 78 7.70 9.82 15.06
CA SER A 78 6.95 8.63 15.47
C SER A 78 7.07 7.45 14.49
N GLY A 79 8.24 7.29 13.88
CA GLY A 79 8.51 6.18 12.97
C GLY A 79 7.92 6.37 11.57
N GLU A 80 7.53 7.59 11.20
CA GLU A 80 7.02 7.93 9.87
C GLU A 80 7.71 9.19 9.34
N GLY A 81 7.94 9.23 8.03
CA GLY A 81 8.37 10.42 7.32
C GLY A 81 7.70 10.51 5.94
N LYS A 82 7.59 11.72 5.40
CA LYS A 82 6.88 11.93 4.13
C LYS A 82 7.51 12.98 3.22
N ILE A 83 7.23 12.86 1.93
CA ILE A 83 7.44 13.89 0.90
C ILE A 83 6.08 14.21 0.28
N SER A 84 5.57 15.42 0.51
CA SER A 84 4.37 15.91 -0.16
C SER A 84 4.75 16.62 -1.46
N THR A 85 4.03 16.28 -2.54
CA THR A 85 4.14 16.88 -3.88
C THR A 85 2.78 17.46 -4.30
N PRO A 86 2.67 18.20 -5.42
CA PRO A 86 1.37 18.65 -5.93
C PRO A 86 0.42 17.50 -6.29
N ASP A 87 0.96 16.36 -6.75
CA ASP A 87 0.16 15.29 -7.34
C ASP A 87 -0.07 14.09 -6.41
N PHE A 88 0.79 13.90 -5.40
CA PHE A 88 0.73 12.78 -4.45
C PHE A 88 1.60 13.02 -3.20
N GLU A 89 1.41 12.20 -2.18
CA GLU A 89 2.34 12.05 -1.05
C GLU A 89 3.06 10.71 -1.09
N TYR A 90 4.38 10.73 -0.94
CA TYR A 90 5.16 9.54 -0.59
C TYR A 90 5.34 9.47 0.91
N VAL A 91 5.04 8.31 1.50
CA VAL A 91 5.16 8.08 2.94
C VAL A 91 5.95 6.82 3.18
N VAL A 92 6.88 6.88 4.12
CA VAL A 92 7.63 5.73 4.59
C VAL A 92 7.52 5.66 6.11
N SER A 93 7.23 4.47 6.63
CA SER A 93 7.13 4.23 8.06
C SER A 93 7.79 2.92 8.47
N VAL A 94 8.20 2.86 9.74
CA VAL A 94 8.74 1.68 10.40
C VAL A 94 8.01 1.50 11.72
N ARG A 95 7.34 0.36 11.89
CA ARG A 95 6.57 0.02 13.09
C ARG A 95 6.90 -1.41 13.51
N LEU A 96 6.64 -1.78 14.77
CA LEU A 96 6.72 -3.18 15.17
C LEU A 96 5.68 -4.03 14.43
N ASP A 97 6.08 -5.25 14.06
CA ASP A 97 5.18 -6.28 13.58
C ASP A 97 4.38 -6.90 14.75
N ASP A 98 3.48 -7.83 14.42
CA ASP A 98 2.83 -8.68 15.42
C ASP A 98 3.86 -9.52 16.21
N ASP A 99 4.95 -9.94 15.55
CA ASP A 99 6.15 -10.42 16.25
C ASP A 99 6.98 -9.20 16.72
N PRO A 100 7.09 -8.94 18.04
CA PRO A 100 7.79 -7.77 18.55
C PRO A 100 9.31 -7.79 18.33
N ALA A 101 9.87 -8.92 17.88
CA ALA A 101 11.28 -8.97 17.45
C ALA A 101 11.50 -8.37 16.05
N ASP A 102 10.42 -8.15 15.31
CA ASP A 102 10.43 -7.73 13.91
C ASP A 102 9.84 -6.32 13.76
N ALA A 103 10.32 -5.63 12.73
CA ALA A 103 9.80 -4.34 12.31
C ALA A 103 9.34 -4.44 10.85
N VAL A 104 8.22 -3.78 10.56
CA VAL A 104 7.65 -3.63 9.24
C VAL A 104 8.01 -2.26 8.71
N TRP A 105 8.76 -2.24 7.62
CA TRP A 105 8.85 -1.10 6.73
C TRP A 105 7.62 -1.05 5.87
N ARG A 106 6.98 0.12 5.80
CA ARG A 106 5.83 0.34 4.93
C ARG A 106 6.04 1.60 4.11
N ARG A 107 5.93 1.48 2.79
CA ARG A 107 6.08 2.57 1.82
C ARG A 107 4.79 2.74 1.06
N GLU A 108 4.35 3.98 0.92
CA GLU A 108 3.05 4.31 0.34
C GLU A 108 3.15 5.47 -0.64
N ILE A 109 2.32 5.41 -1.68
CA ILE A 109 1.88 6.57 -2.46
C ILE A 109 0.40 6.75 -2.18
N ARG A 110 0.03 7.91 -1.64
CA ARG A 110 -1.35 8.24 -1.25
C ARG A 110 -1.68 9.68 -1.63
N ASN A 111 -2.92 10.10 -1.39
CA ASN A 111 -3.39 11.47 -1.60
C ASN A 111 -3.17 11.96 -3.04
N PHE A 112 -3.44 11.10 -4.03
CA PHE A 112 -3.52 11.48 -5.44
C PHE A 112 -4.99 11.52 -5.86
N GLU A 113 -5.38 12.55 -6.60
CA GLU A 113 -6.77 12.68 -7.10
C GLU A 113 -6.94 11.95 -8.44
N GLU A 114 -5.93 12.05 -9.31
CA GLU A 114 -5.90 11.43 -10.62
C GLU A 114 -4.81 10.37 -10.71
N ALA A 115 -5.12 9.23 -11.35
CA ALA A 115 -4.15 8.18 -11.61
C ALA A 115 -3.07 8.57 -12.63
N ALA A 116 -3.34 9.56 -13.49
CA ALA A 116 -2.52 9.86 -14.66
C ALA A 116 -1.02 10.08 -14.35
N PRO A 117 -0.62 10.82 -13.30
CA PRO A 117 0.80 11.00 -12.95
C PRO A 117 1.51 9.68 -12.57
N LEU A 118 0.79 8.75 -11.93
CA LEU A 118 1.31 7.44 -11.48
C LEU A 118 1.47 6.44 -12.64
N LEU A 119 0.81 6.68 -13.77
CA LEU A 119 0.87 5.81 -14.96
C LEU A 119 2.03 6.13 -15.89
N THR A 120 2.85 7.14 -15.57
CA THR A 120 3.92 7.64 -16.44
C THR A 120 5.19 6.78 -16.38
N PRO A 121 5.99 6.70 -17.48
CA PRO A 121 7.31 6.08 -17.44
C PRO A 121 8.27 6.73 -16.43
N GLN A 122 8.13 8.03 -16.18
CA GLN A 122 8.90 8.79 -15.21
C GLN A 122 8.63 8.29 -13.78
N PHE A 123 7.36 8.04 -13.44
CA PHE A 123 6.99 7.43 -12.16
C PHE A 123 7.56 6.02 -12.03
N ALA A 124 7.49 5.21 -13.10
CA ALA A 124 8.13 3.91 -13.12
C ALA A 124 9.66 3.98 -13.01
N ALA A 125 10.33 5.05 -13.46
CA ALA A 125 11.77 5.23 -13.29
C ALA A 125 12.19 5.48 -11.83
N VAL A 126 11.29 6.06 -11.02
CA VAL A 126 11.52 6.31 -9.59
C VAL A 126 11.30 5.04 -8.77
N PHE A 127 10.16 4.38 -8.98
CA PHE A 127 9.71 3.29 -8.11
C PHE A 127 9.97 1.90 -8.68
N GLY A 128 10.24 1.77 -9.99
CA GLY A 128 10.46 0.48 -10.64
C GLY A 128 9.31 -0.48 -10.41
N LYS A 129 9.54 -1.47 -9.54
CA LYS A 129 8.58 -2.49 -9.11
C LYS A 129 8.46 -2.57 -7.59
N LEU A 130 8.70 -1.45 -6.90
CA LEU A 130 8.73 -1.37 -5.44
C LEU A 130 7.39 -1.77 -4.83
N PHE A 131 6.27 -1.26 -5.38
CA PHE A 131 4.94 -1.52 -4.87
C PHE A 131 4.43 -2.89 -5.35
N ASP A 132 3.87 -3.65 -4.42
CA ASP A 132 3.30 -4.97 -4.65
C ASP A 132 1.79 -5.02 -4.37
N ALA A 133 1.22 -3.93 -3.85
CA ALA A 133 -0.19 -3.86 -3.52
C ALA A 133 -0.84 -2.51 -3.87
N VAL A 134 -2.15 -2.56 -4.12
CA VAL A 134 -3.05 -1.41 -4.08
C VAL A 134 -4.01 -1.61 -2.92
N GLU A 135 -4.11 -0.65 -2.03
CA GLU A 135 -5.07 -0.64 -0.93
C GLU A 135 -6.10 0.47 -1.15
N MET A 136 -7.34 0.18 -0.80
CA MET A 136 -8.42 1.17 -0.77
C MET A 136 -9.25 0.95 0.48
N ASP A 137 -9.26 1.97 1.35
CA ASP A 137 -10.16 1.99 2.50
C ASP A 137 -11.55 2.45 2.05
N THR A 138 -12.60 1.86 2.61
CA THR A 138 -13.98 2.16 2.21
C THR A 138 -14.70 2.96 3.28
N ASP A 139 -15.33 4.06 2.87
CA ASP A 139 -16.10 4.91 3.81
C ASP A 139 -17.40 4.22 4.26
N ALA A 140 -17.95 3.36 3.40
CA ALA A 140 -19.09 2.50 3.70
C ALA A 140 -18.63 1.05 3.88
N GLN A 141 -19.30 0.32 4.77
CA GLN A 141 -19.02 -1.10 4.95
C GLN A 141 -19.47 -1.89 3.72
N ILE A 142 -18.59 -2.74 3.22
CA ILE A 142 -18.88 -3.71 2.16
C ILE A 142 -19.65 -4.88 2.78
N ASP A 143 -20.81 -5.19 2.20
CA ASP A 143 -21.52 -6.44 2.46
C ASP A 143 -20.81 -7.58 1.71
N VAL A 144 -19.88 -8.23 2.41
CA VAL A 144 -19.06 -9.30 1.84
C VAL A 144 -19.89 -10.53 1.50
N GLU A 145 -20.93 -10.85 2.28
CA GLU A 145 -21.85 -11.96 2.01
C GLU A 145 -22.61 -11.71 0.71
N ALA A 146 -23.23 -10.53 0.57
CA ALA A 146 -23.93 -10.17 -0.67
C ALA A 146 -23.00 -10.14 -1.89
N LEU A 147 -21.74 -9.71 -1.71
CA LEU A 147 -20.73 -9.76 -2.78
C LEU A 147 -20.43 -11.19 -3.21
N ILE A 148 -20.23 -12.11 -2.27
CA ILE A 148 -19.98 -13.53 -2.55
C ILE A 148 -21.17 -14.10 -3.32
N ASP A 149 -22.39 -13.95 -2.80
CA ASP A 149 -23.62 -14.45 -3.42
C ASP A 149 -23.77 -13.92 -4.86
N THR A 150 -23.54 -12.62 -5.06
CA THR A 150 -23.65 -11.98 -6.38
C THR A 150 -22.61 -12.51 -7.37
N VAL A 151 -21.38 -12.79 -6.91
CA VAL A 151 -20.33 -13.38 -7.75
C VAL A 151 -20.63 -14.84 -8.07
N GLU A 152 -21.17 -15.63 -7.12
CA GLU A 152 -21.54 -17.03 -7.36
C GLU A 152 -22.77 -17.18 -8.27
N GLU A 153 -23.76 -16.30 -8.13
CA GLU A 153 -24.93 -16.26 -9.02
C GLU A 153 -24.56 -15.83 -10.45
N ASN A 154 -23.51 -15.01 -10.58
CA ASN A 154 -22.94 -14.68 -11.87
C ASN A 154 -22.05 -15.84 -12.35
N GLU A 155 -22.63 -16.80 -13.07
CA GLU A 155 -21.94 -18.00 -13.63
C GLU A 155 -20.78 -17.67 -14.62
N SER A 156 -20.22 -16.46 -14.61
CA SER A 156 -19.04 -16.07 -15.36
C SER A 156 -17.82 -16.90 -14.95
N SER A 157 -17.34 -17.73 -15.88
CA SER A 157 -16.13 -18.56 -15.68
C SER A 157 -14.83 -17.76 -15.52
N GLU A 158 -14.85 -16.44 -15.59
CA GLU A 158 -13.65 -15.59 -15.60
C GLU A 158 -13.16 -15.19 -14.21
N ILE A 159 -14.05 -15.16 -13.21
CA ILE A 159 -13.74 -14.77 -11.83
C ILE A 159 -13.71 -16.04 -10.96
N LEU A 160 -12.59 -16.26 -10.29
CA LEU A 160 -12.48 -17.26 -9.23
C LEU A 160 -12.61 -16.55 -7.89
N ILE A 161 -13.47 -17.08 -7.03
CA ILE A 161 -13.70 -16.58 -5.68
C ILE A 161 -13.31 -17.62 -4.62
N ASN A 162 -12.71 -17.18 -3.53
CA ASN A 162 -12.40 -17.97 -2.34
C ASN A 162 -12.77 -17.16 -1.10
N TYR A 163 -13.37 -17.77 -0.08
CA TYR A 163 -13.87 -17.04 1.09
C TYR A 163 -13.90 -17.94 2.31
N ASP A 164 -14.04 -17.33 3.49
CA ASP A 164 -14.28 -18.09 4.73
C ASP A 164 -15.77 -18.39 4.93
N ARG A 165 -16.07 -19.44 5.70
CA ARG A 165 -17.45 -19.89 5.98
C ARG A 165 -18.34 -18.79 6.57
N THR A 166 -17.75 -17.80 7.24
CA THR A 166 -18.46 -16.71 7.92
C THR A 166 -18.56 -15.43 7.10
N ALA A 167 -18.15 -15.45 5.82
CA ALA A 167 -18.20 -14.30 4.92
C ALA A 167 -17.55 -13.04 5.51
N THR A 168 -16.44 -13.21 6.23
CA THR A 168 -15.67 -12.09 6.80
C THR A 168 -14.65 -11.52 5.81
N TRP A 169 -14.31 -12.30 4.77
CA TRP A 169 -13.51 -11.86 3.64
C TRP A 169 -13.77 -12.73 2.42
N CYS A 170 -13.45 -12.20 1.24
CA CYS A 170 -13.31 -12.99 0.02
C CYS A 170 -12.08 -12.54 -0.80
N ASP A 171 -11.44 -13.50 -1.45
CA ASP A 171 -10.38 -13.30 -2.44
C ASP A 171 -10.95 -13.55 -3.83
N LEU A 172 -10.75 -12.57 -4.72
CA LEU A 172 -11.17 -12.59 -6.12
C LEU A 172 -9.95 -12.61 -7.03
N SER A 173 -9.98 -13.44 -8.07
CA SER A 173 -8.94 -13.47 -9.10
C SER A 173 -9.54 -13.66 -10.49
N ILE A 174 -8.98 -12.96 -11.48
CA ILE A 174 -9.42 -13.07 -12.89
C ILE A 174 -8.33 -13.77 -13.70
N LYS A 175 -8.75 -14.63 -14.62
CA LYS A 175 -7.84 -15.27 -15.57
C LYS A 175 -7.00 -14.24 -16.35
N GLY A 176 -5.68 -14.38 -16.26
CA GLY A 176 -4.74 -13.51 -16.99
C GLY A 176 -4.31 -12.25 -16.23
N VAL A 177 -4.92 -11.95 -15.08
CA VAL A 177 -4.46 -10.89 -14.17
C VAL A 177 -3.63 -11.55 -13.06
N PRO A 178 -2.32 -11.28 -12.95
CA PRO A 178 -1.46 -11.92 -11.97
C PRO A 178 -1.54 -11.21 -10.61
N ALA A 179 -2.75 -11.07 -10.07
CA ALA A 179 -3.03 -10.43 -8.80
C ALA A 179 -4.29 -11.05 -8.16
N VAL A 180 -4.39 -10.91 -6.83
CA VAL A 180 -5.55 -11.32 -6.05
C VAL A 180 -6.13 -10.08 -5.37
N MET A 181 -7.44 -9.89 -5.46
CA MET A 181 -8.18 -8.85 -4.77
C MET A 181 -8.86 -9.44 -3.54
N SER A 182 -8.32 -9.14 -2.37
CA SER A 182 -8.93 -9.44 -1.07
C SER A 182 -9.90 -8.34 -0.68
N VAL A 183 -11.13 -8.70 -0.35
CA VAL A 183 -12.17 -7.80 0.11
C VAL A 183 -12.54 -8.13 1.55
N ARG A 184 -12.58 -7.10 2.39
CA ARG A 184 -13.07 -7.12 3.77
C ARG A 184 -14.13 -6.03 3.92
N SER A 185 -14.81 -5.98 5.06
CA SER A 185 -15.87 -5.00 5.31
C SER A 185 -15.44 -3.54 5.15
N GLU A 186 -14.17 -3.20 5.41
CA GLU A 186 -13.71 -1.79 5.43
C GLU A 186 -12.53 -1.53 4.48
N GLN A 187 -12.12 -2.55 3.71
CA GLN A 187 -10.93 -2.46 2.88
C GLN A 187 -10.99 -3.40 1.68
N ILE A 188 -10.48 -2.90 0.56
CA ILE A 188 -10.13 -3.69 -0.61
C ILE A 188 -8.61 -3.64 -0.77
N LEU A 189 -7.98 -4.81 -0.88
CA LEU A 189 -6.54 -4.97 -1.09
C LEU A 189 -6.33 -5.79 -2.35
N LEU A 190 -5.69 -5.22 -3.36
CA LEU A 190 -5.14 -5.98 -4.47
C LEU A 190 -3.66 -6.23 -4.26
N ARG A 191 -3.24 -7.49 -4.26
CA ARG A 191 -1.83 -7.89 -4.16
C ARG A 191 -1.36 -8.57 -5.43
N ALA A 192 -0.23 -8.11 -5.98
CA ALA A 192 0.40 -8.73 -7.13
C ALA A 192 1.05 -10.07 -6.75
N LEU A 193 0.90 -11.06 -7.63
CA LEU A 193 1.54 -12.37 -7.51
C LEU A 193 2.94 -12.40 -8.11
N GLN A 194 3.29 -11.37 -8.89
CA GLN A 194 4.63 -11.18 -9.47
C GLN A 194 4.99 -9.70 -9.48
N PRO A 195 6.28 -9.33 -9.53
CA PRO A 195 6.68 -7.91 -9.55
C PRO A 195 6.14 -7.14 -10.75
N MET A 196 5.35 -6.10 -10.49
CA MET A 196 4.68 -5.24 -11.47
C MET A 196 5.17 -3.79 -11.39
N THR A 197 5.01 -3.03 -12.48
CA THR A 197 5.18 -1.57 -12.41
C THR A 197 3.96 -0.94 -11.73
N PRO A 198 4.08 0.25 -11.11
CA PRO A 198 2.95 0.98 -10.54
C PRO A 198 1.76 1.10 -11.51
N ALA A 199 2.05 1.41 -12.77
CA ALA A 199 1.03 1.53 -13.80
C ALA A 199 0.28 0.22 -14.08
N SER A 200 0.99 -0.91 -14.11
CA SER A 200 0.37 -2.23 -14.36
C SER A 200 -0.45 -2.67 -13.15
N LEU A 201 0.07 -2.39 -11.94
CA LEU A 201 -0.58 -2.71 -10.67
C LEU A 201 -1.89 -1.94 -10.52
N LEU A 202 -1.86 -0.61 -10.72
CA LEU A 202 -3.05 0.23 -10.65
C LEU A 202 -4.08 -0.12 -11.74
N LYS A 203 -3.65 -0.40 -12.97
CA LYS A 203 -4.55 -0.88 -14.03
C LYS A 203 -5.20 -2.22 -13.69
N SER A 204 -4.48 -3.11 -13.04
CA SER A 204 -5.03 -4.41 -12.61
C SER A 204 -6.10 -4.22 -11.54
N PHE A 205 -5.86 -3.31 -10.59
CA PHE A 205 -6.86 -2.90 -9.60
C PHE A 205 -8.12 -2.33 -10.25
N LEU A 206 -7.98 -1.31 -11.10
CA LEU A 206 -9.12 -0.67 -11.76
C LEU A 206 -9.91 -1.64 -12.64
N ASN A 207 -9.23 -2.56 -13.34
CA ASN A 207 -9.90 -3.58 -14.15
C ASN A 207 -10.69 -4.56 -13.28
N LEU A 208 -10.09 -5.08 -12.20
CA LEU A 208 -10.78 -5.99 -11.27
C LEU A 208 -11.96 -5.29 -10.60
N GLN A 209 -11.76 -4.07 -10.12
CA GLN A 209 -12.80 -3.26 -9.46
C GLN A 209 -13.98 -3.02 -10.43
N SER A 210 -13.71 -2.60 -11.67
CA SER A 210 -14.74 -2.37 -12.67
C SER A 210 -15.51 -3.65 -13.04
N GLN A 211 -14.83 -4.80 -13.15
CA GLN A 211 -15.52 -6.07 -13.40
C GLN A 211 -16.41 -6.47 -12.24
N VAL A 212 -15.91 -6.37 -11.01
CA VAL A 212 -16.69 -6.67 -9.81
C VAL A 212 -17.89 -5.73 -9.69
N MET A 213 -17.72 -4.43 -9.94
CA MET A 213 -18.82 -3.45 -9.94
C MET A 213 -19.87 -3.71 -11.01
N SER A 214 -19.46 -4.20 -12.18
CA SER A 214 -20.41 -4.52 -13.26
C SER A 214 -21.35 -5.66 -12.88
N ILE A 215 -20.94 -6.49 -11.91
CA ILE A 215 -21.68 -7.64 -11.39
C ILE A 215 -22.38 -7.28 -10.07
N ASN A 216 -21.72 -6.50 -9.21
CA ASN A 216 -22.23 -6.00 -7.93
C ASN A 216 -22.06 -4.46 -7.83
N PRO A 217 -23.11 -3.67 -8.13
CA PRO A 217 -23.08 -2.21 -8.03
C PRO A 217 -22.85 -1.66 -6.61
N GLY A 218 -22.89 -2.51 -5.58
CA GLY A 218 -22.68 -2.12 -4.18
C GLY A 218 -21.22 -1.94 -3.77
N LEU A 219 -20.25 -2.25 -4.64
CA LEU A 219 -18.83 -2.02 -4.37
C LEU A 219 -18.49 -0.52 -4.52
N PRO A 220 -17.79 0.13 -3.57
CA PRO A 220 -17.45 1.54 -3.67
C PRO A 220 -16.50 1.87 -4.84
N GLU A 221 -16.79 2.99 -5.52
CA GLU A 221 -16.00 3.59 -6.63
C GLU A 221 -14.59 4.00 -6.23
#